data_AF-A0A3D5PA03-F1
#
_entry.id   AF-A0A3D5PA03-F1
#
_cell.length_a   1.000
_cell.length_b   1.000
_cell.length_c   1.000
_cell.angle_alpha   90.00
_cell.angle_beta   90.00
_cell.angle_gamma   90.00
#
_symmetry.space_group_name_H-M   'P 1'
#
loop_
_entity.id
_entity.type
_entity.pdbx_description
1 polymer ?
#
loop_
_entity_poly.entity_id
_entity_poly.type
_entity_poly.pdbx_seq_one_letter_code
_entity_poly.pdbx_strand_id
1 'polypeptide(L)'
;MGMLDDFIVNAKSAASAVGKQASKFADVSKLRINAADLKNDISKHFEALGRVVYDAKKTGGDSAQAVSDAVASIDSLQEQLDAVNSQIASANAKTICSHCGQENSKDAVFCSKCGYRLMEDDSSADDSQGGSPKTGNSAGK
;
A
#
# COMPACT_ATOMS: atom_id res chain seq x y z
N MET A 1 36.06 8.95 10.52
CA MET A 1 34.84 8.36 11.11
C MET A 1 33.91 7.96 9.96
N GLY A 2 33.25 6.80 10.04
CA GLY A 2 32.02 6.59 9.26
C GLY A 2 31.96 5.43 8.26
N MET A 3 32.37 4.20 8.63
CA MET A 3 32.06 2.99 7.84
C MET A 3 31.46 1.84 8.68
N LEU A 4 31.18 2.09 9.97
CA LEU A 4 30.52 1.13 10.88
C LEU A 4 29.11 1.62 11.29
N ASP A 5 28.76 2.87 10.95
CA ASP A 5 27.48 3.48 11.30
C ASP A 5 26.34 2.98 10.40
N ASP A 6 26.62 2.82 9.10
CA ASP A 6 25.63 2.46 8.09
C ASP A 6 25.12 1.01 8.23
N PHE A 7 25.98 0.08 8.65
CA PHE A 7 25.62 -1.33 8.82
C PHE A 7 24.78 -1.56 10.10
N ILE A 8 24.99 -0.75 11.14
CA ILE A 8 24.23 -0.81 12.40
C ILE A 8 22.82 -0.23 12.20
N VAL A 9 22.65 0.78 11.34
CA VAL A 9 21.34 1.30 10.95
C VAL A 9 20.51 0.22 10.23
N ASN A 10 21.13 -0.53 9.32
CA ASN A 10 20.41 -1.58 8.60
C ASN A 10 20.01 -2.77 9.49
N ALA A 11 20.85 -3.15 10.46
CA ALA A 11 20.49 -4.18 11.46
C ALA A 11 19.31 -3.76 12.36
N LYS A 12 19.23 -2.46 12.71
CA LYS A 12 18.10 -1.89 13.46
C LYS A 12 16.80 -1.86 12.63
N SER A 13 16.92 -1.61 11.32
CA SER A 13 15.82 -1.67 10.37
C SER A 13 15.30 -3.10 10.14
N ALA A 14 16.19 -4.09 10.08
CA ALA A 14 15.83 -5.51 9.92
C ALA A 14 15.13 -6.10 11.17
N ALA A 15 15.57 -5.75 12.38
CA ALA A 15 14.89 -6.15 13.61
C ALA A 15 13.47 -5.54 13.75
N SER A 16 13.24 -4.36 13.14
CA SER A 16 11.94 -3.70 13.10
C SER A 16 10.99 -4.27 12.03
N ALA A 17 11.53 -4.97 11.03
CA ALA A 17 10.77 -5.54 9.91
C ALA A 17 10.11 -6.89 10.25
N VAL A 18 10.77 -7.75 11.05
CA VAL A 18 10.25 -9.09 11.39
C VAL A 18 9.06 -9.05 12.37
N GLY A 19 8.90 -7.98 13.15
CA GLY A 19 7.76 -7.82 14.07
C GLY A 19 6.46 -7.27 13.46
N LYS A 20 6.48 -6.74 12.22
CA LYS A 20 5.37 -5.98 11.63
C LYS A 20 4.40 -6.78 10.75
N GLN A 21 4.57 -8.08 10.61
CA GLN A 21 3.63 -8.92 9.87
C GLN A 21 2.42 -9.34 10.74
N ALA A 22 1.87 -8.39 11.53
CA ALA A 22 0.75 -8.61 12.45
C ALA A 22 -0.54 -7.88 12.05
N SER A 23 -0.58 -7.15 10.93
CA SER A 23 -1.77 -6.36 10.57
C SER A 23 -2.01 -6.35 9.07
N LYS A 24 -2.92 -7.22 8.60
CA LYS A 24 -3.54 -7.10 7.26
C LYS A 24 -4.42 -5.83 7.10
N PHE A 25 -4.25 -4.83 7.97
CA PHE A 25 -4.86 -3.51 7.90
C PHE A 25 -3.75 -2.46 8.06
N ALA A 26 -3.06 -2.12 6.98
CA ALA A 26 -2.25 -0.91 6.95
C ALA A 26 -3.20 0.29 6.87
N ASP A 27 -3.17 1.17 7.87
CA ASP A 27 -3.92 2.42 7.84
C ASP A 27 -3.53 3.20 6.58
N VAL A 28 -4.52 3.55 5.75
CA VAL A 28 -4.33 4.30 4.50
C VAL A 28 -3.53 5.59 4.76
N SER A 29 -3.66 6.18 5.95
CA SER A 29 -2.88 7.35 6.36
C SER A 29 -1.38 7.06 6.42
N LYS A 30 -0.99 5.88 6.94
CA LYS A 30 0.42 5.44 6.98
C LYS A 30 0.95 5.12 5.60
N LEU A 31 0.13 4.47 4.76
CA LEU A 31 0.51 4.20 3.37
C LEU A 31 0.76 5.51 2.61
N ARG A 32 -0.07 6.54 2.82
CA ARG A 32 0.11 7.86 2.20
C ARG A 32 1.39 8.58 2.68
N ILE A 33 1.73 8.47 3.96
CA ILE A 33 3.00 9.00 4.48
C ILE A 33 4.17 8.30 3.82
N ASN A 34 4.16 6.96 3.78
CA ASN A 34 5.22 6.18 3.11
C ASN A 34 5.37 6.56 1.62
N ALA A 35 4.25 6.76 0.90
CA ALA A 35 4.29 7.20 -0.49
C ALA A 35 4.90 8.61 -0.64
N ALA A 36 4.63 9.51 0.31
CA ALA A 36 5.24 10.84 0.33
C ALA A 36 6.75 10.79 0.60
N ASP A 37 7.18 9.94 1.54
CA ASP A 37 8.60 9.73 1.86
C ASP A 37 9.36 9.13 0.67
N LEU A 38 8.83 8.06 0.05
CA LEU A 38 9.40 7.46 -1.15
C LEU A 38 9.53 8.46 -2.29
N LYS A 39 8.50 9.31 -2.51
CA LYS A 39 8.56 10.37 -3.51
C LYS A 39 9.65 11.40 -3.20
N ASN A 40 9.83 11.75 -1.92
CA ASN A 40 10.89 12.67 -1.50
C ASN A 40 12.28 12.07 -1.75
N ASP A 41 12.46 10.79 -1.44
CA ASP A 41 13.73 10.09 -1.64
C ASP A 41 14.05 9.89 -3.12
N ILE A 42 13.06 9.56 -3.96
CA ILE A 42 13.22 9.54 -5.42
C ILE A 42 13.73 10.90 -5.92
N SER A 43 13.13 12.01 -5.48
CA SER A 43 13.60 13.35 -5.85
C SER A 43 15.04 13.61 -5.42
N LYS A 44 15.44 13.25 -4.19
CA LYS A 44 16.82 13.39 -3.72
C LYS A 44 17.80 12.56 -4.56
N HIS A 45 17.43 11.34 -4.93
CA HIS A 45 18.26 10.49 -5.78
C HIS A 45 18.44 11.06 -7.19
N PHE A 46 17.39 11.63 -7.78
CA PHE A 46 17.52 12.36 -9.06
C PHE A 46 18.43 13.58 -8.94
N GLU A 47 18.32 14.35 -7.86
CA GLU A 47 19.22 15.49 -7.62
C GLU A 47 20.68 15.05 -7.45
N ALA A 48 20.93 13.99 -6.67
CA ALA A 48 22.27 13.43 -6.49
C ALA A 48 22.85 12.91 -7.80
N LEU A 49 22.06 12.19 -8.60
CA LEU A 49 22.42 11.74 -9.94
C LEU A 49 22.80 12.93 -10.84
N GLY A 50 21.99 13.98 -10.84
CA GLY A 50 22.26 15.20 -11.60
C GLY A 50 23.60 15.85 -11.23
N ARG A 51 23.94 15.89 -9.93
CA ARG A 51 25.25 16.40 -9.45
C ARG A 51 26.40 15.55 -9.96
N VAL A 52 26.30 14.23 -9.85
CA VAL A 52 27.33 13.29 -10.32
C VAL A 52 27.59 13.47 -11.82
N VAL A 53 26.54 13.56 -12.63
CA VAL A 53 26.66 13.76 -14.08
C VAL A 53 27.25 15.13 -14.40
N TYR A 54 26.81 16.19 -13.72
CA TYR A 54 27.33 17.54 -13.91
C TYR A 54 28.83 17.63 -13.58
N ASP A 55 29.25 17.11 -12.43
CA ASP A 55 30.64 17.17 -11.98
C ASP A 55 31.55 16.34 -12.90
N ALA A 56 31.09 15.18 -13.36
CA ALA A 56 31.81 14.38 -14.34
C ALA A 56 31.98 15.13 -15.66
N LYS A 57 30.92 15.75 -16.18
CA LYS A 57 30.98 16.56 -17.40
C LYS A 57 31.90 17.77 -17.27
N LYS A 58 31.90 18.44 -16.11
CA LYS A 58 32.74 19.61 -15.84
C LYS A 58 34.21 19.27 -15.72
N THR A 59 34.53 18.12 -15.13
CA THR A 59 35.91 17.67 -14.87
C THR A 59 36.49 16.79 -15.98
N GLY A 60 35.67 16.38 -16.95
CA GLY A 60 36.05 15.42 -17.99
C GLY A 60 36.17 13.98 -17.46
N GLY A 61 35.60 13.71 -16.29
CA GLY A 61 35.59 12.39 -15.66
C GLY A 61 34.53 11.46 -16.25
N ASP A 62 34.70 10.16 -15.99
CA ASP A 62 33.67 9.15 -16.26
C ASP A 62 32.76 8.96 -15.05
N SER A 63 31.47 8.87 -15.30
CA SER A 63 30.43 8.62 -14.29
C SER A 63 29.47 7.49 -14.68
N ALA A 64 29.78 6.73 -15.74
CA ALA A 64 28.88 5.69 -16.25
C ALA A 64 28.43 4.69 -15.16
N GLN A 65 29.36 4.23 -14.32
CA GLN A 65 29.03 3.29 -13.24
C GLN A 65 28.15 3.94 -12.16
N ALA A 66 28.52 5.13 -11.67
CA ALA A 66 27.76 5.84 -10.65
C ALA A 66 26.35 6.21 -11.14
N VAL A 67 26.21 6.53 -12.42
CA VAL A 67 24.91 6.74 -13.07
C VAL A 67 24.10 5.45 -13.10
N SER A 68 24.71 4.33 -13.51
CA SER A 68 24.03 3.02 -13.54
C SER A 68 23.52 2.61 -12.16
N ASP A 69 24.33 2.76 -11.12
CA ASP A 69 23.97 2.41 -9.74
C ASP A 69 22.84 3.30 -9.21
N ALA A 70 22.88 4.60 -9.52
CA ALA A 70 21.84 5.55 -9.15
C ALA A 70 20.51 5.25 -9.87
N VAL A 71 20.55 4.88 -11.16
CA VAL A 71 19.35 4.47 -11.91
C VAL A 71 18.73 3.22 -11.29
N ALA A 72 19.52 2.18 -11.01
CA ALA A 72 19.01 0.97 -10.36
C ALA A 72 18.38 1.26 -8.98
N SER A 73 18.95 2.19 -8.21
CA SER A 73 18.39 2.62 -6.93
C SER A 73 17.06 3.36 -7.09
N ILE A 74 16.97 4.24 -8.10
CA ILE A 74 15.73 4.98 -8.43
C ILE A 74 14.63 4.01 -8.88
N ASP A 75 14.96 3.05 -9.75
CA ASP A 75 14.01 2.04 -10.23
C ASP A 75 13.43 1.24 -9.06
N SER A 76 14.28 0.81 -8.12
CA SER A 76 13.80 0.10 -6.92
C SER A 76 12.88 0.96 -6.04
N LEU A 77 13.15 2.26 -5.91
CA LEU A 77 12.28 3.17 -5.15
C LEU A 77 10.95 3.41 -5.88
N GLN A 78 10.98 3.46 -7.22
CA GLN A 78 9.77 3.58 -8.04
C GLN A 78 8.88 2.34 -7.89
N GLU A 79 9.46 1.14 -7.95
CA GLU A 79 8.73 -0.12 -7.72
C GLU A 79 8.07 -0.14 -6.33
N GLN A 80 8.78 0.32 -5.30
CA GLN A 80 8.22 0.43 -3.95
C GLN A 80 7.07 1.45 -3.89
N LEU A 81 7.22 2.60 -4.54
CA LEU A 81 6.18 3.62 -4.61
C LEU A 81 4.92 3.08 -5.31
N ASP A 82 5.09 2.35 -6.41
CA ASP A 82 4.00 1.72 -7.15
C ASP A 82 3.29 0.65 -6.31
N ALA A 83 4.04 -0.18 -5.58
CA ALA A 83 3.46 -1.16 -4.67
C ALA A 83 2.63 -0.50 -3.55
N VAL A 84 3.10 0.61 -2.97
CA VAL A 84 2.35 1.36 -1.94
C VAL A 84 1.12 2.03 -2.55
N ASN A 85 1.24 2.63 -3.74
CA ASN A 85 0.11 3.23 -4.45
C ASN A 85 -0.96 2.20 -4.80
N SER A 86 -0.58 1.00 -5.20
CA SER A 86 -1.53 -0.10 -5.43
C SER A 86 -2.25 -0.50 -4.15
N GLN A 87 -1.57 -0.54 -3.00
CA GLN A 87 -2.22 -0.82 -1.71
C GLN A 87 -3.20 0.28 -1.32
N ILE A 88 -2.85 1.55 -1.54
CA ILE A 88 -3.76 2.68 -1.33
C ILE A 88 -4.99 2.57 -2.24
N ALA A 89 -4.80 2.23 -3.51
CA ALA A 89 -5.89 2.09 -4.47
C ALA A 89 -6.86 0.96 -4.06
N SER A 90 -6.32 -0.21 -3.70
CA SER A 90 -7.12 -1.34 -3.21
C SER A 90 -7.89 -0.98 -1.95
N ALA A 91 -7.26 -0.31 -0.98
CA ALA A 91 -7.91 0.09 0.28
C ALA A 91 -9.02 1.15 0.09
N ASN A 92 -8.99 1.91 -1.01
CA ASN A 92 -10.01 2.92 -1.33
C ASN A 92 -11.00 2.44 -2.40
N ALA A 93 -10.93 1.17 -2.83
CA ALA A 93 -11.83 0.64 -3.82
C ALA A 93 -13.26 0.65 -3.27
N LYS A 94 -14.21 1.09 -4.10
CA LYS A 94 -15.62 1.19 -3.74
C LYS A 94 -16.47 0.29 -4.63
N THR A 95 -17.63 -0.11 -4.11
CA THR A 95 -18.70 -0.79 -4.83
C THR A 95 -20.03 -0.09 -4.59
N ILE A 96 -20.92 -0.14 -5.58
CA ILE A 96 -22.26 0.45 -5.49
C ILE A 96 -23.27 -0.65 -5.16
N CYS A 97 -24.09 -0.42 -4.15
CA CYS A 97 -25.17 -1.33 -3.80
C CYS A 97 -26.22 -1.38 -4.91
N SER A 98 -26.45 -2.56 -5.48
CA SER A 98 -27.46 -2.79 -6.52
C SER A 98 -28.90 -2.55 -6.05
N HIS A 99 -29.16 -2.73 -4.74
CA HIS A 99 -30.50 -2.56 -4.18
C HIS A 99 -30.87 -1.10 -3.87
N CYS A 100 -29.93 -0.30 -3.35
CA CYS A 100 -30.25 1.06 -2.86
C CYS A 100 -29.35 2.17 -3.40
N GLY A 101 -28.35 1.84 -4.24
CA GLY A 101 -27.43 2.80 -4.86
C GLY A 101 -26.36 3.37 -3.93
N GLN A 102 -26.23 2.89 -2.69
CA GLN A 102 -25.21 3.38 -1.75
C GLN A 102 -23.80 2.94 -2.16
N GLU A 103 -22.83 3.85 -2.13
CA GLU A 103 -21.40 3.51 -2.20
C GLU A 103 -20.93 2.85 -0.90
N ASN A 104 -20.24 1.71 -1.02
CA ASN A 104 -19.64 0.96 0.07
C ASN A 104 -18.19 0.62 -0.27
N SER A 105 -17.40 0.23 0.72
CA SER A 105 -16.06 -0.35 0.46
C SER A 105 -16.21 -1.60 -0.41
N LYS A 106 -15.25 -1.84 -1.31
CA LYS A 106 -15.21 -3.04 -2.14
C LYS A 106 -15.14 -4.33 -1.30
N ASP A 107 -14.61 -4.25 -0.08
CA ASP A 107 -14.52 -5.37 0.85
C ASP A 107 -15.76 -5.49 1.76
N ALA A 108 -16.77 -4.63 1.59
CA ALA A 108 -17.97 -4.67 2.41
C ALA A 108 -18.88 -5.84 2.00
N VAL A 109 -19.14 -6.77 2.93
CA VAL A 109 -20.05 -7.90 2.70
C VAL A 109 -21.52 -7.45 2.64
N PHE A 110 -21.89 -6.43 3.40
CA PHE A 110 -23.25 -5.88 3.48
C PHE A 110 -23.26 -4.38 3.25
N CYS A 111 -24.36 -3.89 2.69
CA CYS A 111 -24.59 -2.48 2.46
C CYS A 111 -24.76 -1.75 3.79
N SER A 112 -23.92 -0.75 4.04
CA SER A 112 -23.96 0.13 5.22
C SER A 112 -25.28 0.90 5.40
N LYS A 113 -26.05 1.08 4.32
CA LYS A 113 -27.33 1.81 4.34
C LYS A 113 -28.56 0.92 4.45
N CYS A 114 -28.61 -0.17 3.69
CA CYS A 114 -29.83 -0.98 3.56
C CYS A 114 -29.67 -2.45 3.98
N GLY A 115 -28.47 -2.88 4.37
CA GLY A 115 -28.20 -4.26 4.80
C GLY A 115 -28.16 -5.29 3.66
N TYR A 116 -28.40 -4.90 2.41
CA TYR A 116 -28.31 -5.79 1.25
C TYR A 116 -26.89 -6.37 1.09
N ARG A 117 -26.76 -7.68 0.82
CA ARG A 117 -25.47 -8.35 0.66
C ARG A 117 -24.81 -7.90 -0.66
N LEU A 118 -23.56 -7.46 -0.60
CA LEU A 118 -22.84 -6.85 -1.73
C LEU A 118 -21.86 -7.81 -2.43
N MET A 119 -21.40 -8.85 -1.75
CA MET A 119 -20.55 -9.89 -2.31
C MET A 119 -21.42 -11.12 -2.63
N GLU A 120 -21.43 -11.55 -3.87
CA GLU A 120 -21.76 -12.93 -4.25
C GLU A 120 -20.42 -13.61 -4.49
N ASP A 121 -20.04 -14.53 -3.59
CA ASP A 121 -18.79 -15.28 -3.72
C ASP A 121 -18.94 -16.27 -4.89
N ASP A 122 -18.11 -16.09 -5.92
CA ASP A 122 -17.97 -16.99 -7.05
C ASP A 122 -17.26 -18.28 -6.60
N SER A 123 -17.99 -19.14 -5.89
CA SER A 123 -17.56 -20.47 -5.50
C SER A 123 -18.76 -21.42 -5.41
N SER A 124 -19.13 -21.93 -6.58
CA SER A 124 -19.73 -23.25 -6.84
C SER A 124 -21.16 -23.53 -6.33
N ALA A 125 -21.89 -24.19 -7.22
CA ALA A 125 -23.25 -24.71 -7.08
C ALA A 125 -23.55 -25.50 -5.79
N ASP A 126 -24.85 -25.46 -5.45
CA ASP A 126 -25.64 -26.46 -4.74
C ASP A 126 -25.57 -26.45 -3.21
N ASP A 127 -26.52 -25.77 -2.56
CA ASP A 127 -27.63 -26.48 -1.93
C ASP A 127 -28.79 -25.54 -1.57
N SER A 128 -29.99 -26.06 -1.72
CA SER A 128 -31.24 -25.36 -1.45
C SER A 128 -31.56 -25.37 0.05
N GLN A 129 -32.45 -24.46 0.46
CA GLN A 129 -33.14 -24.36 1.75
C GLN A 129 -32.33 -23.60 2.81
N GLY A 130 -32.83 -22.57 3.47
CA GLY A 130 -34.20 -22.20 3.76
C GLY A 130 -34.20 -21.61 5.17
N GLY A 131 -35.14 -20.71 5.44
CA GLY A 131 -35.42 -20.28 6.82
C GLY A 131 -35.30 -18.78 7.05
N SER A 132 -36.37 -18.06 6.70
CA SER A 132 -36.84 -17.02 7.62
C SER A 132 -37.05 -17.64 9.02
N PRO A 133 -36.87 -16.86 10.08
CA PRO A 133 -38.06 -16.61 10.90
C PRO A 133 -38.24 -15.13 11.21
N LYS A 134 -39.41 -14.62 10.84
CA LYS A 134 -40.10 -13.60 11.64
C LYS A 134 -40.49 -14.24 12.98
N THR A 135 -40.31 -13.48 14.07
CA THR A 135 -41.12 -13.37 15.31
C THR A 135 -40.15 -12.93 16.41
N GLY A 136 -40.21 -11.72 16.96
CA GLY A 136 -41.29 -11.23 17.78
C GLY A 136 -41.12 -11.75 19.21
N ASN A 137 -40.59 -10.94 20.13
CA ASN A 137 -41.19 -10.87 21.47
C ASN A 137 -40.80 -9.58 22.21
N SER A 138 -41.87 -8.92 22.62
CA SER A 138 -42.00 -7.88 23.62
C SER A 138 -41.88 -8.41 25.06
N ALA A 139 -41.73 -7.46 25.99
CA ALA A 139 -42.07 -7.52 27.41
C ALA A 139 -41.01 -8.07 28.39
N GLY A 140 -40.70 -7.23 29.38
CA GLY A 140 -39.92 -7.61 30.56
C GLY A 140 -39.63 -6.43 31.48
N LYS A 141 -40.71 -5.79 31.94
CA LYS A 141 -40.94 -4.95 33.13
C LYS A 141 -39.74 -4.39 33.92
#